data_AF-A0A5C4N8W1-F1
#
_entry.id   AF-A0A5C4N8W1-F1
#
_cell.length_a   1.000
_cell.length_b   1.000
_cell.length_c   1.000
_cell.angle_alpha   90.00
_cell.angle_beta   90.00
_cell.angle_gamma   90.00
#
_symmetry.space_group_name_H-M   'P 1'
#
loop_
_entity.id
_entity.type
_entity.pdbx_description
1 polymer ?
#
loop_
_entity_poly.entity_id
_entity_poly.type
_entity_poly.pdbx_seq_one_letter_code
_entity_poly.pdbx_strand_id
1 'polypeptide(L)'
;MGSATFAMGGGRVYRVVFPDGTKIDPGTRVEVDPSYPGIGGDLRETCHRLEMLHPDTWLPPHNPVVDLWGKRGRAATGGTAAWLDPDGYRRFIRLWREALEAEFKAERAVAGLTR
;
A
#
# COMPACT_ATOMS: atom_id res chain seq x y z
N MET A 1 -3.64 -7.45 2.69
CA MET A 1 -2.99 -7.84 3.97
C MET A 1 -1.49 -7.68 3.80
N GLY A 2 -0.83 -6.82 4.57
CA GLY A 2 0.63 -6.68 4.56
C GLY A 2 1.27 -7.41 5.73
N SER A 3 2.45 -8.01 5.52
CA SER A 3 3.26 -8.59 6.60
C SER A 3 4.46 -7.70 6.89
N ALA A 4 4.87 -7.66 8.17
CA ALA A 4 6.12 -7.05 8.59
C ALA A 4 7.09 -8.16 9.00
N THR A 5 8.31 -8.11 8.46
CA THR A 5 9.41 -9.01 8.81
C THR A 5 10.60 -8.17 9.25
N PHE A 6 11.49 -8.74 10.05
CA PHE A 6 12.74 -8.10 10.44
C PHE A 6 13.92 -8.76 9.72
N ALA A 7 14.83 -7.96 9.19
CA ALA A 7 16.03 -8.44 8.50
C ALA A 7 17.29 -7.82 9.12
N MET A 8 18.39 -8.57 9.14
CA MET A 8 19.70 -8.11 9.61
C MET A 8 20.62 -7.76 8.44
N GLY A 9 21.28 -6.61 8.50
CA GLY A 9 22.30 -6.21 7.53
C GLY A 9 23.24 -5.17 8.12
N GLY A 10 24.57 -5.35 7.94
CA GLY A 10 25.56 -4.39 8.43
C GLY A 10 25.51 -4.10 9.94
N GLY A 11 25.07 -5.09 10.75
CA GLY A 11 24.91 -4.93 12.20
C GLY A 11 23.62 -4.22 12.65
N ARG A 12 22.71 -3.88 11.73
CA ARG A 12 21.42 -3.23 12.02
C ARG A 12 20.24 -4.15 11.72
N VAL A 13 19.19 -4.05 12.54
CA VAL A 13 17.87 -4.63 12.29
C VAL A 13 17.05 -3.64 11.48
N TYR A 14 16.41 -4.11 10.41
CA TYR A 14 15.48 -3.32 9.59
C TYR A 14 14.08 -3.90 9.66
N ARG A 15 13.06 -3.04 9.79
CA ARG A 15 11.67 -3.42 9.59
C ARG A 15 11.35 -3.38 8.10
N VAL A 16 11.04 -4.54 7.54
CA VAL A 16 10.71 -4.73 6.13
C VAL A 16 9.22 -5.03 6.00
N VAL A 17 8.52 -4.33 5.12
CA VAL A 17 7.09 -4.56 4.86
C VAL A 17 6.84 -4.92 3.41
N PHE A 18 5.99 -5.91 3.18
CA PHE A 18 5.51 -6.29 1.85
C PHE A 18 4.02 -5.96 1.76
N PRO A 19 3.65 -4.70 1.41
CA PRO A 19 2.25 -4.30 1.41
C PRO A 19 1.52 -4.88 0.19
N ASP A 20 0.31 -5.38 0.41
CA ASP A 20 -0.58 -5.89 -0.63
C ASP A 20 -2.05 -5.55 -0.32
N GLY A 21 -2.89 -5.57 -1.36
CA GLY A 21 -4.30 -5.20 -1.30
C GLY A 21 -4.55 -3.70 -1.43
N THR A 22 -3.69 -2.99 -2.15
CA THR A 22 -3.75 -1.52 -2.33
C THR A 22 -4.22 -1.12 -3.73
N LYS A 23 -5.11 -1.91 -4.33
CA LYS A 23 -5.68 -1.67 -5.65
C LYS A 23 -7.13 -2.15 -5.66
N ILE A 24 -8.02 -1.31 -6.20
CA ILE A 24 -9.36 -1.71 -6.64
C ILE A 24 -9.27 -1.98 -8.15
N ASP A 25 -9.67 -3.17 -8.58
CA ASP A 25 -9.71 -3.49 -10.01
C ASP A 25 -10.94 -2.87 -10.67
N PRO A 26 -10.85 -2.41 -11.94
CA PRO A 26 -11.98 -1.83 -12.65
C PRO A 26 -13.22 -2.73 -12.62
N GLY A 27 -14.37 -2.16 -12.27
CA GLY A 27 -15.65 -2.87 -12.17
C GLY A 27 -15.90 -3.55 -10.82
N THR A 28 -14.94 -3.53 -9.90
CA THR A 28 -15.15 -3.93 -8.50
C THR A 28 -16.04 -2.92 -7.80
N ARG A 29 -17.10 -3.39 -7.14
CA ARG A 29 -18.02 -2.56 -6.34
C ARG A 29 -17.71 -2.74 -4.87
N VAL A 30 -17.44 -1.64 -4.16
CA VAL A 30 -16.94 -1.63 -2.78
C VAL A 30 -17.98 -1.25 -1.74
N GLU A 31 -19.11 -0.63 -2.14
CA GLU A 31 -20.14 -0.18 -1.21
C GLU A 31 -21.58 -0.40 -1.70
N VAL A 32 -21.89 -0.01 -2.94
CA VAL A 32 -23.25 -0.15 -3.50
C VAL A 32 -23.33 -1.41 -4.34
N ASP A 33 -24.23 -2.33 -3.97
CA ASP A 33 -24.30 -3.69 -4.55
C ASP A 33 -22.91 -4.35 -4.57
N PRO A 34 -22.30 -4.56 -3.39
CA PRO A 34 -20.87 -4.87 -3.29
C PRO A 34 -20.52 -6.18 -4.00
N SER A 35 -19.37 -6.20 -4.69
CA SER A 35 -18.89 -7.37 -5.44
C SER A 35 -18.74 -8.63 -4.60
N TYR A 36 -18.50 -8.48 -3.29
CA TYR A 36 -18.72 -9.54 -2.32
C TYR A 36 -19.17 -8.95 -0.97
N PRO A 37 -19.90 -9.71 -0.14
CA PRO A 37 -20.34 -9.23 1.17
C PRO A 37 -19.16 -8.83 2.06
N GLY A 38 -19.10 -7.56 2.46
CA GLY A 38 -18.09 -7.05 3.40
C GLY A 38 -16.87 -6.38 2.77
N ILE A 39 -16.72 -6.38 1.43
CA ILE A 39 -15.56 -5.80 0.73
C ILE A 39 -15.18 -4.39 1.19
N GLY A 40 -16.16 -3.52 1.40
CA GLY A 40 -15.89 -2.15 1.85
C GLY A 40 -15.30 -2.09 3.26
N GLY A 41 -15.72 -3.00 4.14
CA GLY A 41 -15.14 -3.15 5.48
C GLY A 41 -13.71 -3.68 5.40
N ASP A 42 -13.47 -4.70 4.59
CA ASP A 42 -12.17 -5.33 4.42
C ASP A 42 -11.13 -4.37 3.83
N LEU A 43 -11.53 -3.54 2.85
CA LEU A 43 -10.66 -2.52 2.26
C LEU A 43 -10.32 -1.41 3.27
N ARG A 44 -11.29 -0.94 4.06
CA ARG A 44 -11.06 0.06 5.11
C ARG A 44 -10.13 -0.47 6.20
N GLU A 45 -10.36 -1.70 6.66
CA GLU A 45 -9.51 -2.36 7.66
C GLU A 45 -8.10 -2.61 7.11
N THR A 46 -7.98 -3.01 5.84
CA THR A 46 -6.68 -3.17 5.19
C THR A 46 -5.94 -1.82 5.12
N CYS A 47 -6.63 -0.75 4.72
CA CYS A 47 -6.06 0.59 4.70
C CYS A 47 -5.56 1.00 6.10
N HIS A 48 -6.39 0.83 7.12
CA HIS A 48 -6.01 1.13 8.51
C HIS A 48 -4.79 0.33 8.97
N ARG A 49 -4.77 -0.99 8.75
CA ARG A 49 -3.62 -1.83 9.13
C ARG A 49 -2.32 -1.40 8.45
N LEU A 50 -2.38 -1.04 7.17
CA LEU A 50 -1.20 -0.60 6.43
C LEU A 50 -0.68 0.76 6.91
N GLU A 51 -1.55 1.68 7.33
CA GLU A 51 -1.12 2.95 7.92
C GLU A 51 -0.36 2.81 9.23
N MET A 52 -0.72 1.80 10.02
CA MET A 52 -0.07 1.52 11.30
C MET A 52 1.32 0.88 11.12
N LEU A 53 1.71 0.53 9.89
CA LEU A 53 3.04 0.02 9.61
C LEU A 53 4.03 1.16 9.37
N HIS A 54 5.20 1.06 10.01
CA HIS A 54 6.28 2.04 9.87
C HIS A 54 7.58 1.32 9.47
N PRO A 55 7.70 0.87 8.22
CA PRO A 55 8.90 0.18 7.73
C PRO A 55 10.09 1.11 7.55
N ASP A 56 11.29 0.56 7.67
CA ASP A 56 12.51 1.18 7.13
C ASP A 56 12.59 1.00 5.61
N THR A 57 12.14 -0.16 5.10
CA THR A 57 12.10 -0.49 3.67
C THR A 57 10.87 -1.34 3.33
N TRP A 58 10.46 -1.31 2.07
CA TRP A 58 9.23 -1.96 1.64
C TRP A 58 9.27 -2.38 0.17
N LEU A 59 8.52 -3.42 -0.17
CA LEU A 59 8.44 -3.99 -1.52
C LEU A 59 7.00 -4.44 -1.82
N PRO A 60 6.25 -3.72 -2.67
CA PRO A 60 4.94 -4.16 -3.13
C PRO A 60 5.06 -5.23 -4.23
N PRO A 61 3.97 -5.93 -4.59
CA PRO A 61 3.96 -6.91 -5.68
C PRO A 61 4.36 -6.36 -7.06
N HIS A 62 4.26 -5.05 -7.27
CA HIS A 62 4.52 -4.41 -8.56
C HIS A 62 5.73 -3.46 -8.50
N ASN A 63 6.81 -3.88 -9.15
CA ASN A 63 8.13 -3.23 -9.17
C ASN A 63 8.16 -1.72 -9.50
N PRO A 64 7.36 -1.20 -10.46
CA PRO A 64 7.43 0.22 -10.85
C PRO A 64 7.08 1.19 -9.71
N VAL A 65 6.22 0.77 -8.78
CA VAL A 65 5.76 1.60 -7.65
C VAL A 65 6.92 2.06 -6.76
N VAL A 66 7.99 1.27 -6.70
CA VAL A 66 9.13 1.50 -5.79
C VAL A 66 10.44 1.84 -6.50
N ASP A 67 10.44 2.10 -7.82
CA ASP A 67 11.68 2.26 -8.58
C ASP A 67 12.66 1.09 -8.32
N LEU A 68 12.17 -0.16 -8.41
CA LEU A 68 12.97 -1.34 -8.03
C LEU A 68 14.33 -1.36 -8.76
N TRP A 69 14.32 -1.05 -10.06
CA TRP A 69 15.51 -1.09 -10.90
C TRP A 69 16.49 0.04 -10.58
N GLY A 70 16.02 1.26 -10.35
CA GLY A 70 16.87 2.37 -9.92
C GLY A 70 17.44 2.14 -8.52
N LYS A 71 16.65 1.63 -7.57
CA LYS A 71 17.12 1.21 -6.24
C LYS A 71 18.19 0.13 -6.34
N ARG A 72 18.00 -0.88 -7.19
CA ARG A 72 19.01 -1.92 -7.45
C ARG A 72 20.30 -1.35 -8.00
N GLY A 73 20.22 -0.39 -8.93
CA GLY A 73 21.39 0.33 -9.45
C GLY A 73 22.14 1.09 -8.36
N ARG A 74 21.42 1.86 -7.53
CA ARG A 74 22.00 2.58 -6.38
C ARG A 74 22.59 1.64 -5.33
N ALA A 75 22.02 0.46 -5.14
CA ALA A 75 22.50 -0.52 -4.17
C ALA A 75 23.87 -1.11 -4.54
N ALA A 76 24.26 -1.09 -5.83
CA ALA A 76 25.56 -1.60 -6.27
C ALA A 76 26.74 -0.84 -5.63
N THR A 77 26.56 0.43 -5.29
CA THR A 77 27.58 1.27 -4.65
C THR A 77 27.18 1.72 -3.25
N GLY A 78 25.89 1.98 -3.01
CA GLY A 78 25.34 2.46 -1.74
C GLY A 78 24.87 1.36 -0.77
N GLY A 79 24.95 0.09 -1.16
CA GLY A 79 24.54 -1.04 -0.33
C GLY A 79 23.08 -0.95 0.16
N THR A 80 22.84 -1.34 1.42
CA THR A 80 21.49 -1.39 2.02
C THR A 80 20.80 -0.03 2.08
N ALA A 81 21.55 1.09 2.12
CA ALA A 81 20.98 2.43 2.20
C ALA A 81 20.09 2.78 1.00
N ALA A 82 20.36 2.20 -0.18
CA ALA A 82 19.56 2.42 -1.38
C ALA A 82 18.13 1.87 -1.31
N TRP A 83 17.86 0.98 -0.35
CA TRP A 83 16.55 0.36 -0.15
C TRP A 83 15.71 1.06 0.92
N LEU A 84 16.32 1.91 1.75
CA LEU A 84 15.60 2.65 2.79
C LEU A 84 14.67 3.67 2.13
N ASP A 85 13.37 3.54 2.41
CA ASP A 85 12.33 4.37 1.80
C ASP A 85 11.06 4.45 2.66
N PRO A 86 11.16 4.86 3.94
CA PRO A 86 10.00 5.03 4.80
C PRO A 86 9.02 6.08 4.24
N ASP A 87 9.56 7.14 3.62
CA ASP A 87 8.78 8.23 3.06
C ASP A 87 8.00 7.80 1.81
N GLY A 88 8.59 6.94 0.99
CA GLY A 88 7.89 6.30 -0.12
C GLY A 88 6.73 5.43 0.33
N TYR A 89 6.90 4.67 1.41
CA TYR A 89 5.81 3.88 1.99
C TYR A 89 4.65 4.78 2.45
N ARG A 90 4.95 5.83 3.23
CA ARG A 90 3.92 6.78 3.71
C ARG A 90 3.16 7.43 2.56
N ARG A 91 3.87 7.85 1.51
CA ARG A 91 3.25 8.44 0.31
C ARG A 91 2.36 7.42 -0.40
N PHE A 92 2.82 6.18 -0.55
CA PHE A 92 2.06 5.11 -1.19
C PHE A 92 0.75 4.80 -0.46
N ILE A 93 0.79 4.63 0.86
CA ILE A 93 -0.42 4.36 1.66
C ILE A 93 -1.38 5.55 1.65
N ARG A 94 -0.87 6.79 1.72
CA ARG A 94 -1.71 7.99 1.59
C ARG A 94 -2.45 8.04 0.26
N LEU A 95 -1.73 7.84 -0.86
CA LEU A 95 -2.36 7.84 -2.19
C LEU A 95 -3.39 6.71 -2.34
N TRP A 96 -3.12 5.56 -1.73
CA TRP A 96 -4.09 4.47 -1.69
C TRP A 96 -5.35 4.84 -0.91
N ARG A 97 -5.22 5.44 0.27
CA ARG A 97 -6.36 5.95 1.04
C ARG A 97 -7.22 6.90 0.22
N GLU A 98 -6.58 7.89 -0.40
CA GLU A 98 -7.27 8.90 -1.22
C GLU A 98 -8.06 8.25 -2.37
N ALA A 99 -7.44 7.28 -3.06
CA ALA A 99 -8.11 6.53 -4.13
C ALA A 99 -9.29 5.68 -3.61
N LEU A 100 -9.11 5.01 -2.47
CA LEU A 100 -10.15 4.21 -1.84
C LEU A 100 -11.37 5.08 -1.46
N GLU A 101 -11.13 6.22 -0.80
CA GLU A 101 -12.18 7.16 -0.41
C GLU A 101 -12.91 7.77 -1.62
N ALA A 102 -12.16 8.04 -2.71
CA ALA A 102 -12.74 8.50 -3.96
C ALA A 102 -13.68 7.45 -4.57
N GLU A 103 -13.32 6.16 -4.55
CA GLU A 103 -14.18 5.08 -5.07
C GLU A 103 -15.50 4.98 -4.29
N PHE A 104 -15.42 4.95 -2.96
CA PHE A 104 -16.59 4.97 -2.09
C PHE A 104 -17.53 6.15 -2.39
N LYS A 105 -16.95 7.34 -2.59
CA LYS A 105 -17.73 8.54 -2.93
C LYS A 105 -18.36 8.43 -4.32
N ALA A 106 -17.63 7.91 -5.30
CA ALA A 106 -18.12 7.74 -6.66
C ALA A 106 -19.32 6.79 -6.71
N GLU A 107 -19.25 5.64 -6.04
CA GLU A 107 -20.37 4.68 -6.00
C GLU A 107 -21.61 5.28 -5.34
N ARG A 108 -21.46 5.95 -4.19
CA ARG A 108 -22.59 6.63 -3.53
C ARG A 108 -23.21 7.72 -4.39
N ALA A 109 -22.40 8.47 -5.14
CA ALA A 109 -22.89 9.50 -6.04
C ALA A 109 -23.70 8.89 -7.21
N VAL A 110 -23.19 7.82 -7.83
CA VAL A 110 -23.91 7.08 -8.89
C VAL A 110 -25.24 6.51 -8.38
N ALA A 111 -25.29 6.06 -7.13
CA ALA A 111 -26.48 5.51 -6.50
C ALA A 111 -27.47 6.59 -5.98
N GLY A 112 -27.15 7.89 -6.09
CA GLY A 112 -27.97 8.96 -5.53
C GLY A 112 -27.97 9.00 -3.98
N LEU A 113 -26.97 8.40 -3.35
CA LEU A 113 -26.81 8.28 -1.89
C LEU A 113 -25.91 9.37 -1.28
N THR A 114 -25.65 10.45 -2.00
CA THR A 114 -24.93 11.62 -1.47
C THR A 114 -25.82 12.40 -0.51
N ARG A 115 -25.60 12.23 0.79
CA ARG A 115 -25.95 13.24 1.80
C ARG A 115 -24.80 14.24 1.97
#